data_AF-A0A972DK98-F1
#
_entry.id   AF-A0A972DK98-F1
#
_cell.length_a   1.000
_cell.length_b   1.000
_cell.length_c   1.000
_cell.angle_alpha   90.00
_cell.angle_beta   90.00
_cell.angle_gamma   90.00
#
_symmetry.space_group_name_H-M   'P 1'
#
loop_
_entity.id
_entity.type
_entity.pdbx_description
1 polymer ?
#
loop_
_entity_poly.entity_id
_entity_poly.type
_entity_poly.pdbx_seq_one_letter_code
_entity_poly.pdbx_strand_id
1 'polypeptide(L)'
;ACTVQWVEFWNKYHPGGFYDDSLWIRPDKYYSAFTMPMEMYKEFKTLQEETSAQINAVHKDFITRFNQGQIANIDNEWEQYIEQIYAAGLDKWVEIWNRDEIKTFEYYRTYVENK
;
A
#
# COMPACT_ATOMS: atom_id res chain seq x y z
N ALA A 1 -16.16 -6.06 22.43
CA ALA A 1 -16.68 -5.58 21.14
C ALA A 1 -15.55 -5.00 20.27
N CYS A 2 -14.80 -4.00 20.75
CA CYS A 2 -13.70 -3.38 20.00
C CYS A 2 -12.56 -4.35 19.62
N THR A 3 -12.09 -5.19 20.55
CA THR A 3 -10.96 -6.12 20.32
C THR A 3 -11.21 -7.25 19.31
N VAL A 4 -12.47 -7.69 19.13
CA VAL A 4 -12.80 -8.80 18.23
C VAL A 4 -12.77 -8.34 16.77
N GLN A 5 -13.36 -7.17 16.48
CA GLN A 5 -13.32 -6.57 15.14
C GLN A 5 -11.89 -6.28 14.68
N TRP A 6 -10.99 -5.91 15.60
CA TRP A 6 -9.57 -5.73 15.27
C TRP A 6 -8.91 -7.03 14.81
N VAL A 7 -9.06 -8.11 15.59
CA VAL A 7 -8.46 -9.40 15.25
C VAL A 7 -9.03 -9.94 13.93
N GLU A 8 -10.34 -9.80 13.73
CA GLU A 8 -11.01 -10.22 12.49
C GLU A 8 -10.54 -9.41 11.27
N PHE A 9 -10.44 -8.08 11.41
CA PHE A 9 -9.90 -7.20 10.37
C PHE A 9 -8.50 -7.64 9.94
N TRP A 10 -7.59 -7.81 10.90
CA TRP A 10 -6.21 -8.17 10.61
C TRP A 10 -6.14 -9.55 9.94
N ASN A 11 -6.88 -10.54 10.43
CA ASN A 11 -6.91 -11.87 9.79
C ASN A 11 -7.47 -11.84 8.36
N LYS A 12 -8.35 -10.90 8.05
CA LYS A 12 -9.00 -10.79 6.73
C LYS A 12 -8.14 -10.04 5.71
N TYR A 13 -7.57 -8.90 6.08
CA TYR A 13 -6.91 -8.00 5.14
C TYR A 13 -5.38 -8.03 5.19
N HIS A 14 -4.80 -8.63 6.23
CA HIS A 14 -3.37 -8.70 6.42
C HIS A 14 -2.90 -10.15 6.57
N PRO A 15 -2.13 -10.69 5.61
CA PRO A 15 -1.66 -12.07 5.66
C PRO A 15 -0.82 -12.42 6.91
N GLY A 16 -0.18 -11.42 7.54
CA GLY A 16 0.56 -11.58 8.80
C GLY A 16 -0.32 -11.66 10.06
N GLY A 17 -1.64 -11.50 9.92
CA GLY A 17 -2.60 -11.49 11.03
C GLY A 17 -2.42 -10.27 11.94
N PHE A 18 -2.95 -10.35 13.17
CA PHE A 18 -2.94 -9.25 14.14
C PHE A 18 -1.55 -8.68 14.48
N TYR A 19 -0.48 -9.43 14.19
CA TYR A 19 0.91 -9.02 14.43
C TYR A 19 1.56 -8.34 13.21
N ASP A 20 0.84 -8.18 12.10
CA ASP A 20 1.28 -7.38 10.96
C ASP A 20 1.34 -5.89 11.36
N ASP A 21 2.35 -5.17 10.87
CA ASP A 21 2.74 -3.86 11.37
C ASP A 21 2.21 -2.69 10.53
N SER A 22 1.40 -2.95 9.49
CA SER A 22 1.12 -1.92 8.50
C SER A 22 -0.29 -1.89 7.93
N LEU A 23 -1.01 -0.79 8.18
CA LEU A 23 -2.29 -0.44 7.54
C LEU A 23 -2.11 0.21 6.14
N TRP A 24 -0.98 -0.07 5.50
CA TRP A 24 -0.62 0.48 4.19
C TRP A 24 -1.00 -0.49 3.07
N ILE A 25 -1.56 0.05 1.99
CA ILE A 25 -1.60 -0.59 0.68
C ILE A 25 -0.18 -0.64 0.09
N ARG A 26 0.39 -1.84 -0.04
CA ARG A 26 1.71 -2.06 -0.60
C ARG A 26 1.59 -2.90 -1.89
N PRO A 27 2.34 -2.57 -2.95
CA PRO A 27 2.40 -3.44 -4.12
C PRO A 27 3.26 -4.68 -3.81
N ASP A 28 2.97 -5.79 -4.48
CA ASP A 28 3.82 -7.00 -4.45
C ASP A 28 5.17 -6.79 -5.17
N LYS A 29 5.29 -5.69 -5.91
CA LYS A 29 6.50 -5.32 -6.66
C LYS A 29 7.38 -4.39 -5.82
N TYR A 30 8.67 -4.71 -5.72
CA TYR A 30 9.65 -3.76 -5.21
C TYR A 30 9.92 -2.68 -6.27
N TYR A 31 9.60 -1.42 -5.95
CA TYR A 31 9.84 -0.27 -6.83
C TYR A 31 11.04 0.53 -6.29
N SER A 32 12.21 0.34 -6.91
CA SER A 32 13.45 1.04 -6.53
C SER A 32 14.31 1.26 -7.76
N ALA A 33 15.30 2.16 -7.68
CA ALA A 33 16.23 2.38 -8.79
C ALA A 33 16.99 1.11 -9.25
N PHE A 34 17.01 0.03 -8.45
CA PHE A 34 17.62 -1.25 -8.78
C PHE A 34 16.68 -2.23 -9.48
N THR A 35 15.36 -2.03 -9.35
CA THR A 35 14.32 -2.99 -9.78
C THR A 35 13.41 -2.43 -10.87
N MET A 36 13.64 -1.20 -11.31
CA MET A 36 12.94 -0.56 -12.43
C MET A 36 13.91 0.27 -13.31
N PRO A 37 13.58 0.49 -14.60
CA PRO A 37 14.32 1.42 -15.45
C PRO A 37 14.42 2.82 -14.83
N MET A 38 15.59 3.45 -14.96
CA MET A 38 15.90 4.73 -14.29
C MET A 38 14.90 5.86 -14.62
N GLU A 39 14.45 5.96 -15.87
CA GLU A 39 13.48 7.00 -16.27
C GLU A 39 12.11 6.77 -15.60
N MET A 40 11.66 5.53 -15.46
CA MET A 40 10.43 5.22 -14.73
C MET A 40 10.56 5.47 -13.22
N TYR A 41 11.75 5.24 -12.66
CA TYR A 41 12.02 5.58 -11.26
C TYR A 41 11.94 7.09 -11.03
N LYS A 42 12.49 7.90 -11.93
CA LYS A 42 12.36 9.37 -11.86
C LYS A 42 10.91 9.81 -11.97
N GLU A 43 10.16 9.27 -12.93
CA GLU A 43 8.72 9.54 -13.09
C GLU A 43 7.95 9.23 -11.79
N PHE A 44 8.18 8.04 -11.21
CA PHE A 44 7.60 7.65 -9.93
C PHE A 44 7.99 8.62 -8.81
N LYS A 45 9.26 9.02 -8.71
CA LYS A 45 9.74 9.95 -7.69
C LYS A 45 9.06 11.32 -7.80
N THR A 46 8.88 11.85 -9.01
CA THR A 46 8.15 13.10 -9.23
C THR A 46 6.69 12.98 -8.81
N LEU A 47 5.98 11.94 -9.26
CA LEU A 47 4.59 11.70 -8.84
C LEU A 47 4.48 11.51 -7.32
N GLN A 48 5.44 10.82 -6.72
CA GLN A 48 5.50 10.64 -5.29
C GLN A 48 5.64 11.98 -4.57
N GLU A 49 6.52 12.88 -5.03
CA GLU A 49 6.68 14.22 -4.45
C GLU A 49 5.39 15.05 -4.55
N GLU A 50 4.65 14.93 -5.65
CA GLU A 50 3.39 15.64 -5.88
C GLU A 50 2.23 15.14 -5.00
N THR A 51 2.11 13.82 -4.82
CA THR A 51 0.91 13.22 -4.17
C THR A 51 1.14 12.78 -2.73
N SER A 52 2.39 12.62 -2.27
CA SER A 52 2.70 12.08 -0.94
C SER A 52 2.05 12.84 0.19
N ALA A 53 1.98 14.17 0.11
CA ALA A 53 1.40 14.99 1.18
C ALA A 53 -0.09 14.68 1.38
N GLN A 54 -0.85 14.58 0.27
CA GLN A 54 -2.28 14.30 0.30
C GLN A 54 -2.57 12.86 0.73
N ILE A 55 -1.81 11.91 0.17
CA ILE A 55 -1.90 10.50 0.52
C ILE A 55 -1.60 10.29 2.02
N ASN A 56 -0.52 10.88 2.53
CA ASN A 56 -0.16 10.77 3.95
C ASN A 56 -1.20 11.42 4.87
N ALA A 57 -1.89 12.47 4.43
CA ALA A 57 -2.95 13.09 5.21
C ALA A 57 -4.13 12.12 5.42
N VAL A 58 -4.60 11.47 4.34
CA VAL A 58 -5.66 10.45 4.41
C VAL A 58 -5.24 9.26 5.28
N HIS A 59 -4.02 8.75 5.05
CA HIS A 59 -3.49 7.62 5.82
C HIS A 59 -3.38 7.94 7.32
N LYS A 60 -2.86 9.12 7.66
CA LYS A 60 -2.70 9.55 9.05
C LYS A 60 -4.06 9.72 9.74
N ASP A 61 -5.06 10.27 9.05
CA ASP A 61 -6.42 10.38 9.58
C ASP A 61 -6.97 8.99 9.96
N PHE A 62 -6.96 8.06 9.00
CA PHE A 62 -7.46 6.70 9.23
C PHE A 62 -6.75 6.02 10.41
N ILE A 63 -5.40 6.02 10.45
CA ILE A 63 -4.64 5.43 11.56
C ILE A 63 -4.98 6.08 12.91
N THR A 64 -5.17 7.40 12.92
CA THR A 64 -5.52 8.12 14.16
C THR A 64 -6.88 7.65 14.67
N ARG A 65 -7.90 7.60 13.80
CA ARG A 65 -9.24 7.13 14.16
C ARG A 65 -9.25 5.65 14.56
N PHE A 66 -8.48 4.83 13.85
CA PHE A 66 -8.25 3.42 14.15
C PHE A 66 -7.69 3.23 15.56
N ASN A 67 -6.56 3.87 15.87
CA ASN A 67 -5.90 3.75 17.16
C ASN A 67 -6.69 4.35 18.32
N GLN A 68 -7.52 5.37 18.06
CA GLN A 68 -8.39 5.98 19.06
C GLN A 68 -9.70 5.20 19.27
N GLY A 69 -9.93 4.10 18.54
CA GLY A 69 -11.14 3.31 18.65
C GLY A 69 -12.40 4.05 18.19
N GLN A 70 -12.24 5.03 17.28
CA GLN A 70 -13.34 5.84 16.74
C GLN A 70 -14.04 5.16 15.56
N ILE A 71 -13.53 4.02 15.11
CA ILE A 71 -14.10 3.24 14.02
C ILE A 71 -15.22 2.34 14.55
N ALA A 72 -16.46 2.62 14.13
CA ALA A 72 -17.64 1.87 14.54
C ALA A 72 -17.85 0.57 13.74
N ASN A 73 -17.47 0.58 12.45
CA ASN A 73 -17.48 -0.57 11.56
C ASN A 73 -16.20 -0.54 10.71
N ILE A 74 -15.26 -1.42 11.04
CA ILE A 74 -13.93 -1.41 10.41
C ILE A 74 -13.94 -1.85 8.95
N ASP A 75 -14.84 -2.74 8.54
CA ASP A 75 -14.93 -3.18 7.14
C ASP A 75 -15.34 -2.00 6.24
N ASN A 76 -16.40 -1.28 6.59
CA ASN A 76 -16.85 -0.12 5.80
C ASN A 76 -15.82 1.02 5.79
N GLU A 77 -15.21 1.31 6.93
CA GLU A 77 -14.22 2.39 7.06
C GLU A 77 -12.93 2.05 6.31
N TRP A 78 -12.56 0.77 6.24
CA TRP A 78 -11.45 0.29 5.42
C TRP A 78 -11.70 0.47 3.93
N GLU A 79 -12.89 0.11 3.43
CA GLU A 79 -13.27 0.33 2.03
C GLU A 79 -13.22 1.82 1.67
N GLN A 80 -13.78 2.68 2.52
CA GLN A 80 -13.73 4.14 2.32
C GLN A 80 -12.31 4.69 2.36
N TYR A 81 -11.46 4.18 3.25
CA TYR A 81 -10.05 4.55 3.31
C TYR A 81 -9.32 4.19 2.00
N ILE A 82 -9.58 3.00 1.44
CA ILE A 82 -9.04 2.59 0.14
C ILE A 82 -9.49 3.58 -0.95
N GLU A 83 -10.77 3.90 -1.04
CA GLU A 83 -11.26 4.86 -2.05
C GLU A 83 -10.58 6.23 -1.91
N GLN A 84 -10.47 6.74 -0.68
CA GLN A 84 -9.87 8.05 -0.40
C GLN A 84 -8.38 8.09 -0.71
N ILE A 85 -7.63 7.03 -0.39
CA ILE A 85 -6.19 7.02 -0.64
C ILE A 85 -5.88 6.88 -2.14
N TYR A 86 -6.71 6.13 -2.88
CA TYR A 86 -6.65 6.09 -4.34
C TYR A 86 -6.96 7.47 -4.94
N ALA A 87 -8.04 8.12 -4.51
CA ALA A 87 -8.40 9.47 -4.97
C ALA A 87 -7.37 10.54 -4.60
N ALA A 88 -6.59 10.33 -3.53
CA ALA A 88 -5.50 11.20 -3.12
C ALA A 88 -4.24 11.09 -3.99
N GLY A 89 -4.20 10.14 -4.94
CA GLY A 89 -3.13 9.98 -5.91
C GLY A 89 -2.36 8.66 -5.82
N LEU A 90 -2.81 7.70 -5.00
CA LEU A 90 -2.23 6.36 -4.98
C LEU A 90 -2.52 5.60 -6.28
N ASP A 91 -3.63 5.90 -6.95
CA ASP A 91 -3.98 5.37 -8.28
C ASP A 91 -2.83 5.54 -9.29
N LYS A 92 -2.23 6.73 -9.35
CA LYS A 92 -1.09 7.03 -10.22
C LYS A 92 0.15 6.19 -9.90
N TRP A 93 0.36 5.89 -8.61
CA TRP A 93 1.48 5.04 -8.21
C TRP A 93 1.22 3.60 -8.64
N VAL A 94 -0.02 3.12 -8.47
CA VAL A 94 -0.47 1.79 -8.88
C VAL A 94 -0.37 1.59 -10.38
N GLU A 95 -0.69 2.60 -11.18
CA GLU A 95 -0.50 2.57 -12.64
C GLU A 95 0.96 2.32 -13.02
N ILE A 96 1.91 3.02 -12.39
CA ILE A 96 3.34 2.77 -12.60
C ILE A 96 3.67 1.35 -12.18
N TRP A 97 3.32 0.95 -10.95
CA TRP A 97 3.66 -0.37 -10.42
C TRP A 97 3.15 -1.49 -11.32
N ASN A 98 1.98 -1.34 -11.94
CA ASN A 98 1.42 -2.37 -12.81
C ASN A 98 2.02 -2.43 -14.21
N ARG A 99 2.96 -1.56 -14.58
CA ARG A 99 3.69 -1.64 -15.85
C ARG A 99 4.52 -2.94 -15.95
N ASP A 100 4.55 -3.51 -17.15
CA ASP A 100 5.20 -4.80 -17.42
C ASP A 100 6.73 -4.73 -17.26
N GLU A 101 7.30 -3.56 -17.45
CA GLU A 101 8.73 -3.28 -17.30
C GLU A 101 9.19 -3.37 -15.84
N ILE A 102 8.27 -3.25 -14.89
CA ILE A 102 8.55 -3.44 -13.46
C ILE A 102 8.26 -4.89 -13.10
N LYS A 103 9.34 -5.64 -12.88
CA LYS A 103 9.27 -7.06 -12.53
C LYS A 103 9.17 -7.24 -11.02
N THR A 104 8.57 -8.35 -10.60
CA THR A 104 8.52 -8.76 -9.19
C THR A 104 9.89 -9.24 -8.71
N PHE A 105 10.13 -9.27 -7.40
CA PHE A 105 11.35 -9.90 -6.86
C PHE A 105 11.43 -11.38 -7.27
N GLU A 106 10.30 -12.08 -7.25
CA GLU A 106 10.19 -13.48 -7.64
C GLU A 106 10.69 -13.74 -9.08
N TYR A 107 10.41 -12.81 -10.01
CA TYR A 107 10.96 -12.86 -11.36
C TYR A 107 12.50 -12.84 -11.36
N TYR A 108 13.11 -11.94 -10.58
CA TYR A 108 14.58 -11.85 -10.54
C TYR A 108 15.21 -13.04 -9.79
N ARG A 109 14.59 -13.51 -8.71
CA ARG A 109 15.04 -14.68 -7.95
C ARG A 109 15.12 -15.92 -8.85
N THR A 110 14.05 -16.22 -9.58
CA THR A 110 13.98 -17.36 -10.51
C THR A 110 14.88 -17.18 -11.74
N TYR A 111 15.07 -15.97 -12.23
CA TYR A 111 15.98 -15.70 -13.35
C TYR A 111 17.45 -16.03 -12.99
N VAL A 112 17.87 -15.75 -11.76
CA VAL A 112 19.22 -16.06 -11.28
C VAL A 112 19.41 -17.57 -11.07
N GLU A 113 18.38 -18.27 -10.58
CA GLU A 113 18.45 -19.73 -10.34
C GLU A 113 18.49 -20.56 -11.63
N ASN A 114 17.98 -20.02 -12.74
CA ASN A 114 17.95 -20.69 -14.04
C ASN A 114 19.11 -20.27 -14.99
N LYS A 115 20.11 -19.56 -14.48
CA LYS A 115 21.35 -19.21 -15.18
C LYS A 115 22.54 -19.97 -14.64
#